data_AF-A0AA97AVM5-F1
#
_entry.id   AF-A0AA97AVM5-F1
#
_cell.length_a   1.000
_cell.length_b   1.000
_cell.length_c   1.000
_cell.angle_alpha   90.00
_cell.angle_beta   90.00
_cell.angle_gamma   90.00
#
_symmetry.space_group_name_H-M   'P 1'
#
loop_
_entity.id
_entity.type
_entity.pdbx_description
1 polymer ?
#
loop_
_entity_poly.entity_id
_entity_poly.type
_entity_poly.pdbx_seq_one_letter_code
_entity_poly.pdbx_strand_id
1 'polypeptide(L)'
;MNIFRVIFIALLVASCSSTENYQEGFDWILHANPESEAISAADNGDLRLIGLTGMLLNEVPLIDKNCEYGSNVKYLKIDDAIDSFAERKYQVIAPVYAETYNYHLITYLRKKGIDICSP
;
A
#
# COMPACT_ATOMS: atom_id res chain seq x y z
N MET A 1 13.53 20.11 44.79
CA MET A 1 12.26 19.92 44.05
C MET A 1 12.37 20.37 42.58
N ASN A 2 13.52 20.17 41.92
CA ASN A 2 13.78 20.68 40.57
C ASN A 2 14.12 19.59 39.54
N ILE A 3 14.44 18.36 39.97
CA ILE A 3 14.80 17.25 39.07
C ILE A 3 13.58 16.63 38.39
N PHE A 4 12.44 16.55 39.09
CA PHE A 4 11.20 16.00 38.53
C PHE A 4 10.61 16.82 37.38
N ARG A 5 10.86 18.14 37.34
CA ARG A 5 10.40 18.99 36.22
C ARG A 5 11.18 18.76 34.92
N VAL A 6 12.46 18.39 35.01
CA VAL A 6 13.30 18.14 33.83
C VAL A 6 12.93 16.82 33.17
N ILE A 7 12.60 15.80 33.96
CA ILE A 7 12.19 14.48 33.47
C ILE A 7 10.83 14.56 32.74
N PHE A 8 9.89 15.38 33.23
CA PHE A 8 8.58 15.54 32.60
C PHE A 8 8.65 16.29 31.26
N ILE A 9 9.59 17.23 31.12
CA ILE A 9 9.83 17.95 29.85
C ILE A 9 10.55 17.04 28.85
N ALA A 10 11.49 16.21 29.28
CA ALA A 10 12.19 15.25 28.41
C ALA A 10 11.25 14.17 27.83
N LEU A 11 10.22 13.76 28.58
CA LEU A 11 9.20 12.81 28.10
C LEU A 11 8.26 13.42 27.04
N LEU A 12 8.05 14.73 27.05
CA LEU A 12 7.21 15.41 26.04
C LEU A 12 7.91 15.57 24.68
N VAL A 13 9.24 15.52 24.62
CA VAL A 13 10.00 15.63 23.36
C VAL A 13 10.12 14.27 22.64
N ALA A 14 9.82 13.16 23.32
CA ALA A 14 9.88 11.82 22.72
C ALA A 14 8.60 11.46 21.93
N SER A 15 7.58 12.31 21.93
CA SER A 15 6.35 12.12 21.15
C SER A 15 6.43 12.76 19.76
N CYS A 16 7.61 12.82 19.14
CA CYS A 16 7.70 12.92 17.68
C CYS A 16 7.15 11.61 17.12
N SER A 17 5.83 11.62 16.91
CA SER A 17 5.11 10.65 16.10
C SER A 17 5.95 10.33 14.87
N SER A 18 6.25 9.06 14.67
CA SER A 18 6.67 8.55 13.39
C SER A 18 5.58 8.92 12.38
N THR A 19 5.77 10.04 11.70
CA THR A 19 5.21 10.26 10.38
C THR A 19 5.74 9.10 9.56
N GLU A 20 4.98 8.00 9.47
CA GLU A 20 5.19 6.99 8.45
C GLU A 20 5.45 7.73 7.15
N ASN A 21 6.50 7.35 6.45
CA ASN A 21 7.09 8.11 5.37
C ASN A 21 6.18 8.03 4.12
N TYR A 22 5.00 8.65 4.18
CA TYR A 22 4.05 8.77 3.06
C TYR A 22 4.75 9.29 1.81
N GLN A 23 5.76 10.14 2.02
CA GLN A 23 6.59 10.71 0.98
C GLN A 23 7.44 9.66 0.24
N GLU A 24 7.94 8.63 0.92
CA GLU A 24 8.69 7.53 0.27
C GLU A 24 7.76 6.62 -0.54
N GLY A 25 6.56 6.30 -0.02
CA GLY A 25 5.56 5.53 -0.76
C GLY A 25 5.03 6.26 -1.99
N PHE A 26 4.92 7.60 -1.90
CA PHE A 26 4.55 8.48 -3.01
C PHE A 26 5.62 8.50 -4.11
N ASP A 27 6.87 8.79 -3.74
CA ASP A 27 7.95 8.92 -4.73
C ASP A 27 8.25 7.61 -5.46
N TRP A 28 8.10 6.47 -4.78
CA TRP A 28 8.23 5.16 -5.42
C TRP A 28 7.15 4.94 -6.48
N ILE A 29 5.86 5.12 -6.15
CA ILE A 29 4.75 4.86 -7.08
C ILE A 29 4.80 5.73 -8.34
N LEU A 30 5.34 6.95 -8.23
CA LEU A 30 5.49 7.85 -9.39
C LEU A 30 6.47 7.33 -10.45
N HIS A 31 7.44 6.51 -10.05
CA HIS A 31 8.51 6.02 -10.93
C HIS A 31 8.45 4.50 -11.14
N ALA A 32 7.63 3.79 -10.37
CA ALA A 32 7.47 2.36 -10.47
C ALA A 32 6.79 1.96 -11.78
N ASN A 33 7.24 0.83 -12.34
CA ASN A 33 6.54 0.16 -13.44
C ASN A 33 5.78 -1.05 -12.88
N PRO A 34 4.45 -0.95 -12.68
CA PRO A 34 3.65 -1.98 -12.02
C PRO A 34 3.70 -3.34 -12.73
N GLU A 35 3.83 -3.37 -14.06
CA GLU A 35 3.95 -4.63 -14.80
C GLU A 35 5.25 -5.36 -14.46
N SER A 36 6.38 -4.65 -14.57
CA SER A 36 7.69 -5.24 -14.32
C SER A 36 7.86 -5.66 -12.86
N GLU A 37 7.28 -4.89 -11.93
CA GLU A 37 7.29 -5.22 -10.51
C GLU A 37 6.43 -6.44 -10.20
N ALA A 38 5.25 -6.57 -10.81
CA ALA A 38 4.39 -7.75 -10.62
C ALA A 38 5.07 -9.04 -11.08
N ILE A 39 5.72 -9.00 -12.25
CA ILE A 39 6.45 -10.16 -12.79
C ILE A 39 7.65 -10.48 -11.89
N SER A 40 8.42 -9.46 -11.50
CA SER A 40 9.58 -9.65 -10.63
C SER A 40 9.19 -10.17 -9.25
N ALA A 41 8.11 -9.65 -8.65
CA ALA A 41 7.57 -10.15 -7.40
C ALA A 41 7.20 -11.62 -7.50
N ALA A 42 6.47 -12.01 -8.55
CA ALA A 42 6.08 -13.39 -8.78
C ALA A 42 7.28 -14.33 -8.99
N ASP A 43 8.29 -13.89 -9.74
CA ASP A 43 9.54 -14.63 -9.95
C ASP A 43 10.32 -14.83 -8.63
N ASN A 44 10.22 -13.88 -7.71
CA ASN A 44 10.81 -13.93 -6.37
C ASN A 44 9.91 -14.62 -5.32
N GLY A 45 8.74 -15.14 -5.73
CA GLY A 45 7.80 -15.83 -4.84
C GLY A 45 6.91 -14.91 -4.00
N ASP A 46 6.92 -13.60 -4.23
CA ASP A 46 5.95 -12.68 -3.65
C ASP A 46 4.68 -12.64 -4.49
N LEU A 47 3.65 -13.37 -4.04
CA LEU A 47 2.37 -13.51 -4.72
C LEU A 47 1.29 -12.59 -4.16
N ARG A 48 1.67 -11.62 -3.32
CA ARG A 48 0.70 -10.74 -2.66
C ARG A 48 0.11 -9.77 -3.67
N LEU A 49 -1.21 -9.61 -3.62
CA LEU A 49 -1.93 -8.58 -4.37
C LEU A 49 -1.72 -7.22 -3.73
N ILE A 50 -1.95 -6.15 -4.50
CA ILE A 50 -1.94 -4.78 -4.01
C ILE A 50 -3.37 -4.34 -3.73
N GLY A 51 -3.64 -3.98 -2.49
CA GLY A 51 -4.91 -3.42 -2.04
C GLY A 51 -4.82 -1.91 -1.82
N LEU A 52 -5.97 -1.28 -1.69
CA LEU A 52 -6.13 0.12 -1.32
C LEU A 52 -6.84 0.18 0.03
N THR A 53 -6.31 0.99 0.96
CA THR A 53 -6.93 1.20 2.27
C THR A 53 -6.96 2.68 2.63
N GLY A 54 -8.08 3.14 3.20
CA GLY A 54 -8.35 4.49 3.67
C GLY A 54 -9.45 4.46 4.74
N MET A 55 -9.93 5.60 5.23
CA MET A 55 -11.02 5.64 6.22
C MET A 55 -12.31 5.06 5.65
N LEU A 56 -12.58 5.31 4.35
CA LEU A 56 -13.79 4.87 3.65
C LEU A 56 -13.54 3.80 2.57
N LEU A 57 -12.28 3.43 2.34
CA LEU A 57 -11.89 2.51 1.28
C LEU A 57 -11.14 1.31 1.86
N ASN A 58 -11.56 0.10 1.51
CA ASN A 58 -10.78 -1.11 1.74
C ASN A 58 -11.12 -2.10 0.63
N GLU A 59 -10.26 -2.17 -0.39
CA GLU A 59 -10.52 -2.99 -1.57
C GLU A 59 -9.23 -3.54 -2.17
N VAL A 60 -9.37 -4.63 -2.91
CA VAL A 60 -8.31 -5.19 -3.75
C VAL A 60 -8.81 -5.11 -5.19
N PRO A 61 -8.27 -4.22 -6.03
CA PRO A 61 -8.71 -4.08 -7.40
C PRO A 61 -8.64 -5.40 -8.17
N LEU A 62 -9.64 -5.64 -9.02
CA LEU A 62 -9.81 -6.84 -9.88
C LEU A 62 -10.13 -8.14 -9.12
N ILE A 63 -10.46 -8.06 -7.84
CA ILE A 63 -10.82 -9.21 -7.03
C ILE A 63 -12.25 -9.06 -6.52
N ASP A 64 -13.03 -10.14 -6.58
CA ASP A 64 -14.37 -10.18 -6.02
C ASP A 64 -14.31 -9.97 -4.49
N LYS A 65 -15.21 -9.16 -3.94
CA LYS A 65 -15.27 -8.88 -2.50
C LYS A 65 -15.51 -10.14 -1.66
N ASN A 66 -16.11 -11.17 -2.25
CA ASN A 66 -16.37 -12.46 -1.62
C ASN A 66 -15.21 -13.45 -1.83
N CYS A 67 -14.18 -13.09 -2.59
CA CYS A 67 -13.03 -13.96 -2.74
C CYS A 67 -12.17 -13.94 -1.47
N GLU A 68 -11.83 -15.12 -0.96
CA GLU A 68 -10.88 -15.27 0.14
C GLU A 68 -9.44 -15.20 -0.40
N TYR A 69 -8.92 -13.99 -0.54
CA TYR A 69 -7.50 -13.76 -0.88
C TYR A 69 -6.58 -13.75 0.36
N GLY A 70 -7.12 -14.10 1.55
CA GLY A 70 -6.39 -14.26 2.80
C GLY A 70 -5.65 -12.99 3.27
N SER A 71 -4.57 -13.17 4.03
CA SER A 71 -3.67 -12.10 4.52
C SER A 71 -2.59 -11.68 3.51
N ASN A 72 -2.67 -12.16 2.27
CA ASN A 72 -1.66 -11.94 1.24
C ASN A 72 -1.93 -10.68 0.41
N VAL A 73 -2.19 -9.57 1.08
CA VAL A 73 -2.39 -8.26 0.43
C VAL A 73 -1.42 -7.24 1.01
N LYS A 74 -0.73 -6.53 0.13
CA LYS A 74 0.04 -5.33 0.47
C LYS A 74 -0.83 -4.11 0.20
N TYR A 75 -1.19 -3.38 1.24
CA TYR A 75 -2.07 -2.23 1.11
C TYR A 75 -1.30 -0.93 0.85
N LEU A 76 -1.78 -0.16 -0.13
CA LEU A 76 -1.45 1.24 -0.35
C LEU A 76 -2.44 2.09 0.44
N LYS A 77 -1.92 2.94 1.33
CA LYS A 77 -2.75 3.78 2.18
C LYS A 77 -3.10 5.08 1.46
N ILE A 78 -4.35 5.21 1.07
CA ILE A 78 -4.94 6.42 0.52
C ILE A 78 -5.55 7.18 1.70
N ASP A 79 -4.95 8.32 2.08
CA ASP A 79 -5.51 9.19 3.10
C ASP A 79 -6.78 9.86 2.58
N ASP A 80 -7.82 10.04 3.39
CA ASP A 80 -9.02 10.78 3.01
C ASP A 80 -8.85 12.30 3.27
N ALA A 81 -7.89 12.68 4.11
CA ALA A 81 -7.47 14.07 4.29
C ALA A 81 -6.43 14.43 3.21
N ILE A 82 -6.81 15.35 2.33
CA ILE A 82 -5.95 15.83 1.25
C ILE A 82 -5.47 17.23 1.61
N ASP A 83 -4.23 17.32 2.08
CA ASP A 83 -3.60 18.55 2.51
C ASP A 83 -2.61 19.11 1.47
N SER A 84 -2.17 18.27 0.51
CA SER A 84 -1.21 18.69 -0.52
C SER A 84 -1.54 18.22 -1.95
N PHE A 85 -0.95 18.89 -2.95
CA PHE A 85 -1.05 18.47 -4.36
C PHE A 85 -0.36 17.12 -4.61
N ALA A 86 0.68 16.79 -3.85
CA ALA A 86 1.36 15.51 -3.92
C ALA A 86 0.42 14.37 -3.48
N GLU A 87 -0.28 14.55 -2.36
CA GLU A 87 -1.30 13.59 -1.91
C GLU A 87 -2.42 13.41 -2.94
N ARG A 88 -2.92 14.50 -3.56
CA ARG A 88 -3.91 14.40 -4.66
C ARG A 88 -3.41 13.53 -5.80
N LYS A 89 -2.15 13.70 -6.20
CA LYS A 89 -1.55 12.85 -7.23
C LYS A 89 -1.48 11.40 -6.77
N TYR A 90 -1.06 11.16 -5.53
CA TYR A 90 -0.98 9.81 -4.98
C TYR A 90 -2.34 9.10 -5.03
N GLN A 91 -3.40 9.76 -4.56
CA GLN A 91 -4.75 9.18 -4.55
C GLN A 91 -5.24 8.79 -5.94
N VAL A 92 -4.81 9.50 -6.99
CA VAL A 92 -5.18 9.20 -8.36
C VAL A 92 -4.32 8.06 -8.94
N ILE A 93 -3.04 8.02 -8.58
CA ILE A 93 -2.08 7.07 -9.17
C ILE A 93 -2.11 5.72 -8.45
N ALA A 94 -2.30 5.69 -7.13
CA ALA A 94 -2.29 4.45 -6.35
C ALA A 94 -3.34 3.42 -6.82
N PRO A 95 -4.59 3.79 -7.16
CA PRO A 95 -5.55 2.86 -7.73
C PRO A 95 -5.11 2.29 -9.08
N VAL A 96 -4.62 3.14 -9.98
CA VAL A 96 -4.13 2.73 -11.30
C VAL A 96 -2.94 1.78 -11.17
N TYR A 97 -2.03 2.08 -10.24
CA TYR A 97 -0.88 1.24 -9.92
C TYR A 97 -1.33 -0.14 -9.44
N ALA A 98 -2.21 -0.18 -8.43
CA ALA A 98 -2.72 -1.42 -7.84
C ALA A 98 -3.46 -2.29 -8.86
N GLU A 99 -4.34 -1.68 -9.67
CA GLU A 99 -5.07 -2.39 -10.73
C GLU A 99 -4.12 -2.98 -11.77
N THR A 100 -3.16 -2.18 -12.26
CA THR A 100 -2.19 -2.64 -13.26
C THR A 100 -1.32 -3.77 -12.72
N TYR A 101 -0.76 -3.59 -11.51
CA TYR A 101 0.05 -4.62 -10.86
C TYR A 101 -0.75 -5.93 -10.71
N ASN A 102 -1.96 -5.85 -10.15
CA ASN A 102 -2.80 -7.03 -9.91
C ASN A 102 -3.16 -7.74 -11.22
N TYR A 103 -3.49 -6.99 -12.28
CA TYR A 103 -3.77 -7.58 -13.60
C TYR A 103 -2.60 -8.43 -14.10
N HIS A 104 -1.38 -7.90 -14.05
CA HIS A 104 -0.20 -8.61 -14.52
C HIS A 104 0.15 -9.81 -13.63
N LEU A 105 0.05 -9.66 -12.30
CA LEU A 105 0.27 -10.77 -11.36
C LEU A 105 -0.75 -11.89 -11.57
N ILE A 106 -2.04 -11.58 -11.64
CA ILE A 106 -3.12 -12.57 -11.87
C ILE A 106 -2.89 -13.28 -13.20
N THR A 107 -2.54 -12.53 -14.25
CA THR A 107 -2.28 -13.10 -15.58
C THR A 107 -1.08 -14.03 -15.57
N TYR A 108 0.00 -13.63 -14.89
CA TYR A 108 1.19 -14.45 -14.72
C TYR A 108 0.88 -15.75 -13.98
N LEU A 109 0.11 -15.68 -12.90
CA LEU A 109 -0.22 -16.85 -12.07
C LEU A 109 -1.16 -17.82 -12.79
N ARG A 110 -2.16 -17.31 -13.50
CA ARG A 110 -3.05 -18.15 -14.33
C ARG A 110 -2.29 -18.90 -15.42
N LYS A 111 -1.28 -18.28 -16.04
CA LYS A 111 -0.40 -18.96 -17.02
C LYS A 111 0.40 -20.11 -16.40
N LYS A 112 0.62 -20.08 -15.08
CA LYS A 112 1.28 -21.16 -14.32
C LYS A 112 0.29 -22.13 -13.65
N GLY A 113 -1.01 -22.02 -13.95
CA GLY A 113 -2.05 -22.87 -13.38
C GLY A 113 -2.40 -22.55 -11.92
N ILE A 114 -1.97 -21.38 -11.42
CA ILE A 114 -2.33 -20.90 -10.08
C ILE A 114 -3.53 -19.96 -10.25
N ASP A 115 -4.65 -20.33 -9.66
CA ASP A 115 -5.83 -19.48 -9.64
C ASP A 115 -5.94 -18.78 -8.30
N ILE A 116 -5.98 -17.44 -8.34
CA ILE A 116 -6.03 -16.60 -7.13
C ILE A 116 -7.47 -16.31 -6.71
N CYS A 117 -8.40 -16.27 -7.66
CA CYS A 117 -9.84 -16.13 -7.48
C CYS A 117 -10.49 -16.46 -8.84
N SER A 118 -11.17 -17.61 -8.95
CA SER A 118 -12.12 -17.81 -10.06
C SER A 118 -13.42 -17.05 -9.75
N PRO A 119 -14.13 -16.54 -10.78
CA PRO A 119 -15.53 -16.14 -10.62
C PRO A 119 -16.41 -17.32 -10.20
#